data_AF-W2RSD6-F1
#
_entry.id   AF-W2RSD6-F1
#
_cell.length_a   1.000
_cell.length_b   1.000
_cell.length_c   1.000
_cell.angle_alpha   90.00
_cell.angle_beta   90.00
_cell.angle_gamma   90.00
#
_symmetry.space_group_name_H-M   'P 1'
#
loop_
_entity.id
_entity.type
_entity.pdbx_description
1 polymer ?
#
loop_
_entity_poly.entity_id
_entity_poly.type
_entity_poly.pdbx_seq_one_letter_code
_entity_poly.pdbx_strand_id
1 'polypeptide(L)'
;MAASSVLVPLYVYPFPGAWQPLYDAITAHPRTQFLVVINPGNGPGPAPLPDANYCREIPKLRSHSNVAVFGYVHVVWLQRDLDSVSTDVETYAAWPSQDPTMAVDGIFVDEAPIRADAHTVTYLGSLTNLVHRCWPKRCAYLASGDSPAPVSVSQTDTETDLPTVRYPIPANAHVSVRY
;
A
#
# COMPACT_ATOMS: atom_id res chain seq x y z
N MET A 1 12.36 12.65 18.47
CA MET A 1 12.38 13.23 17.11
C MET A 1 11.51 12.34 16.24
N ALA A 2 10.63 12.91 15.40
CA ALA A 2 9.91 12.13 14.41
C ALA A 2 10.91 11.55 13.40
N ALA A 3 10.90 10.24 13.19
CA ALA A 3 11.70 9.61 12.15
C ALA A 3 11.01 9.85 10.79
N SER A 4 11.75 10.37 9.81
CA SER A 4 11.26 10.52 8.44
C SER A 4 11.58 9.26 7.63
N SER A 5 10.61 8.80 6.84
CA SER A 5 10.77 7.71 5.88
C SER A 5 10.89 8.25 4.46
N VAL A 6 11.53 7.48 3.56
CA VAL A 6 11.63 7.79 2.13
C VAL A 6 10.64 6.92 1.37
N LEU A 7 9.67 7.54 0.68
CA LEU A 7 8.78 6.84 -0.24
C LEU A 7 9.39 6.82 -1.64
N VAL A 8 9.48 5.64 -2.26
CA VAL A 8 10.09 5.42 -3.57
C VAL A 8 9.08 4.75 -4.51
N PRO A 9 8.44 5.48 -5.43
CA PRO A 9 7.69 4.87 -6.54
C PRO A 9 8.68 4.27 -7.53
N LEU A 10 9.04 2.99 -7.33
CA LEU A 10 10.06 2.29 -8.11
C LEU A 10 9.46 1.73 -9.41
N TYR A 11 8.98 2.63 -10.27
CA TYR A 11 8.37 2.27 -11.56
C TYR A 11 9.42 2.15 -12.67
N VAL A 12 10.64 1.77 -12.28
CA VAL A 12 11.73 1.43 -13.18
C VAL A 12 11.69 -0.08 -13.39
N TYR A 13 11.63 -0.54 -14.63
CA TYR A 13 11.63 -1.97 -14.92
C TYR A 13 12.94 -2.65 -14.44
N PRO A 14 12.89 -3.78 -13.70
CA PRO A 14 14.04 -4.38 -13.04
C PRO A 14 14.97 -5.19 -13.97
N PHE A 15 15.41 -4.64 -15.10
CA PHE A 15 16.52 -5.28 -15.83
C PHE A 15 17.78 -5.34 -14.93
N PRO A 16 18.69 -6.31 -15.11
CA PRO A 16 19.86 -6.46 -14.24
C PRO A 16 20.64 -5.15 -14.07
N GLY A 17 20.77 -4.69 -12.81
CA GLY A 17 21.46 -3.45 -12.45
C GLY A 17 20.58 -2.18 -12.44
N ALA A 18 19.35 -2.21 -12.94
CA ALA A 18 18.46 -1.04 -12.98
C ALA A 18 18.18 -0.44 -11.59
N TRP A 19 18.05 -1.29 -10.58
CA TRP A 19 17.75 -0.89 -9.20
C TRP A 19 19.01 -0.67 -8.34
N GLN A 20 20.22 -0.76 -8.92
CA GLN A 20 21.47 -0.58 -8.18
C GLN A 20 21.54 0.76 -7.43
N PRO A 21 21.14 1.91 -8.02
CA PRO A 21 21.16 3.17 -7.28
C PRO A 21 20.28 3.17 -6.02
N LEU A 22 19.15 2.44 -6.04
CA LEU A 22 18.31 2.27 -4.86
C LEU A 22 18.99 1.39 -3.80
N TYR A 23 19.61 0.27 -4.19
CA TYR A 23 20.36 -0.59 -3.27
C TYR A 23 21.53 0.15 -2.60
N ASP A 24 22.23 0.99 -3.36
CA ASP A 24 23.33 1.81 -2.85
C ASP A 24 22.81 2.80 -1.80
N ALA A 25 21.68 3.46 -2.07
CA ALA A 25 21.04 4.37 -1.12
C ALA A 25 20.54 3.65 0.15
N ILE A 26 19.90 2.48 0.01
CA ILE A 26 19.41 1.68 1.15
C ILE A 26 20.58 1.30 2.07
N THR A 27 21.68 0.83 1.48
CA THR A 27 22.89 0.40 2.21
C THR A 27 23.59 1.58 2.90
N ALA A 28 23.68 2.73 2.23
CA ALA A 28 24.30 3.93 2.77
C ALA A 28 23.52 4.55 3.94
N HIS A 29 22.22 4.25 4.06
CA HIS A 29 21.32 4.86 5.04
C HIS A 29 20.57 3.82 5.89
N PRO A 30 21.27 3.01 6.71
CA PRO A 30 20.67 1.89 7.44
C PRO A 30 19.65 2.31 8.52
N ARG A 31 19.62 3.58 8.91
CA ARG A 31 18.64 4.13 9.87
C ARG A 31 17.42 4.77 9.19
N THR A 32 17.45 4.93 7.88
CA THR A 32 16.34 5.49 7.10
C THR A 32 15.45 4.34 6.64
N GLN A 33 14.15 4.46 6.90
CA GLN A 33 13.15 3.52 6.39
C GLN A 33 12.78 3.88 4.95
N PHE A 34 12.85 2.90 4.06
CA PHE A 34 12.47 3.02 2.65
C PHE A 34 11.16 2.28 2.41
N LEU A 35 10.13 3.02 1.99
CA LEU A 35 8.84 2.49 1.56
C LEU A 35 8.88 2.42 0.03
N VAL A 36 9.08 1.22 -0.52
CA VAL A 36 9.32 1.03 -1.96
C VAL A 36 8.05 0.51 -2.62
N VAL A 37 7.46 1.28 -3.53
CA VAL A 37 6.27 0.86 -4.28
C VAL A 37 6.69 0.23 -5.59
N ILE A 38 6.32 -1.03 -5.80
CA ILE A 38 6.55 -1.76 -7.04
C ILE A 38 5.29 -1.82 -7.89
N ASN A 39 5.46 -1.75 -9.21
CA ASN A 39 4.37 -1.81 -10.18
C ASN A 39 4.76 -2.71 -11.37
N PRO A 40 4.52 -4.03 -11.30
CA PRO A 40 4.77 -4.95 -12.42
C PRO A 40 4.00 -4.65 -13.71
N GLY A 41 2.77 -4.14 -13.62
CA GLY A 41 1.93 -3.91 -14.80
C GLY A 41 0.63 -3.18 -14.52
N ASN A 42 0.69 -2.01 -13.88
CA ASN A 42 -0.44 -1.25 -13.31
C ASN A 42 -1.24 -2.08 -12.29
N GLY A 43 -0.51 -2.81 -11.47
CA GLY A 43 -1.00 -3.94 -10.68
C GLY A 43 0.05 -5.05 -10.63
N PRO A 44 -0.30 -6.21 -10.04
CA PRO A 44 0.61 -7.36 -9.92
C PRO A 44 0.94 -8.02 -11.26
N GLY A 45 0.23 -7.66 -12.34
CA GLY A 45 0.29 -8.30 -13.64
C GLY A 45 -0.76 -9.41 -13.80
N PRO A 46 -0.89 -10.00 -15.00
CA PRO A 46 -1.94 -10.96 -15.32
C PRO A 46 -1.66 -12.39 -14.82
N ALA A 47 -0.45 -12.66 -14.33
CA ALA A 47 -0.02 -13.98 -13.89
C ALA A 47 0.10 -14.03 -12.35
N PRO A 48 0.07 -15.22 -11.72
CA PRO A 48 0.19 -15.36 -10.27
C PRO A 48 1.48 -14.78 -9.67
N LEU A 49 2.55 -14.70 -10.48
CA LEU A 49 3.80 -14.01 -10.17
C LEU A 49 4.17 -13.10 -11.35
N PRO A 50 4.89 -12.00 -11.11
CA PRO A 50 5.43 -11.17 -12.17
C PRO A 50 6.55 -11.90 -12.92
N ASP A 51 7.14 -11.24 -13.92
CA ASP A 51 8.20 -11.87 -14.70
C ASP A 51 9.48 -12.16 -13.89
N ALA A 52 10.42 -12.88 -14.53
CA ALA A 52 11.66 -13.30 -13.90
C ALA A 52 12.55 -12.13 -13.42
N ASN A 53 12.41 -10.93 -13.98
CA ASN A 53 13.17 -9.77 -13.53
C ASN A 53 12.64 -9.26 -12.18
N TYR A 54 11.32 -9.16 -12.02
CA TYR A 54 10.71 -8.85 -10.73
C TYR A 54 10.98 -9.95 -9.70
N CYS A 55 10.81 -11.21 -10.08
CA CYS A 55 11.07 -12.35 -9.18
C CYS A 55 12.53 -12.42 -8.70
N ARG A 56 13.48 -11.88 -9.48
CA ARG A 56 14.89 -11.79 -9.07
C ARG A 56 15.16 -10.63 -8.10
N GLU A 57 14.53 -9.47 -8.31
CA GLU A 57 14.88 -8.24 -7.58
C GLU A 57 14.04 -8.02 -6.31
N ILE A 58 12.78 -8.45 -6.28
CA ILE A 58 11.91 -8.26 -5.10
C ILE A 58 12.47 -8.96 -3.85
N PRO A 59 12.94 -10.23 -3.91
CA PRO A 59 13.57 -10.88 -2.75
C PRO A 59 14.82 -10.14 -2.26
N LYS A 60 15.61 -9.54 -3.17
CA LYS A 60 16.79 -8.74 -2.81
C LYS A 60 16.39 -7.48 -2.06
N LEU A 61 15.40 -6.71 -2.53
CA LEU A 61 14.86 -5.55 -1.82
C LEU A 61 14.42 -5.94 -0.40
N ARG A 62 13.66 -7.03 -0.27
CA ARG A 62 13.13 -7.51 1.01
C ARG A 62 14.21 -8.03 1.97
N SER A 63 15.41 -8.33 1.49
CA SER A 63 16.51 -8.77 2.35
C SER A 63 17.07 -7.65 3.24
N HIS A 64 16.74 -6.39 2.93
CA HIS A 64 17.15 -5.23 3.71
C HIS A 64 16.15 -4.94 4.84
N SER A 65 16.64 -4.85 6.08
CA SER A 65 15.80 -4.65 7.27
C SER A 65 15.16 -3.26 7.37
N ASN A 66 15.65 -2.29 6.59
CA ASN A 66 15.15 -0.92 6.52
C ASN A 66 14.32 -0.66 5.25
N VAL A 67 13.79 -1.72 4.62
CA VAL A 67 12.93 -1.66 3.44
C VAL A 67 11.58 -2.32 3.76
N ALA A 68 10.51 -1.66 3.35
CA ALA A 68 9.18 -2.25 3.22
C ALA A 68 8.69 -2.10 1.78
N VAL A 69 8.24 -3.20 1.18
CA VAL A 69 7.82 -3.24 -0.23
C VAL A 69 6.29 -3.16 -0.32
N PHE A 70 5.76 -2.31 -1.20
CA PHE A 70 4.32 -2.11 -1.39
C PHE A 70 3.92 -2.47 -2.82
N GLY A 71 2.86 -3.26 -2.97
CA GLY A 71 2.26 -3.52 -4.28
C GLY A 71 1.41 -2.33 -4.71
N TYR A 72 1.59 -1.86 -5.95
CA TYR A 72 0.76 -0.82 -6.54
C TYR A 72 -0.60 -1.36 -6.97
N VAL A 73 -1.68 -0.67 -6.60
CA VAL A 73 -3.02 -0.78 -7.20
C VAL A 73 -3.56 0.63 -7.47
N HIS A 74 -4.45 0.78 -8.43
CA HIS A 74 -5.07 2.05 -8.78
C HIS A 74 -6.59 1.91 -8.79
N VAL A 75 -7.31 2.97 -8.41
CA VAL A 75 -8.79 2.95 -8.29
C VAL A 75 -9.51 3.91 -9.26
N VAL A 76 -8.79 4.72 -10.03
CA VAL A 76 -9.34 5.65 -11.03
C VAL A 76 -10.46 6.52 -10.44
N TRP A 77 -10.21 7.20 -9.31
CA TRP A 77 -11.22 7.97 -8.57
C TRP A 77 -12.49 7.16 -8.27
N LEU A 78 -12.31 5.88 -7.91
CA LEU A 78 -13.36 4.89 -7.62
C LEU A 78 -14.20 4.45 -8.83
N GLN A 79 -13.71 4.68 -10.05
CA GLN A 79 -14.35 4.18 -11.27
C GLN A 79 -13.93 2.75 -11.61
N ARG A 80 -12.78 2.31 -11.09
CA ARG A 80 -12.39 0.90 -11.21
C ARG A 80 -13.29 0.06 -10.31
N ASP A 81 -13.75 -1.07 -10.83
CA ASP A 81 -14.59 -2.00 -10.11
C ASP A 81 -13.88 -2.55 -8.85
N LEU A 82 -14.59 -2.60 -7.71
CA LEU A 82 -14.00 -2.99 -6.42
C LEU A 82 -13.53 -4.43 -6.42
N ASP A 83 -14.22 -5.34 -7.10
CA ASP A 83 -13.83 -6.75 -7.18
C ASP A 83 -12.54 -6.88 -8.01
N SER A 84 -12.41 -6.08 -9.06
CA SER A 84 -11.18 -6.01 -9.87
C SER A 84 -9.99 -5.49 -9.06
N VAL A 85 -10.17 -4.44 -8.25
CA VAL A 85 -9.10 -3.94 -7.36
C VAL A 85 -8.79 -4.93 -6.24
N SER A 86 -9.81 -5.59 -5.69
CA SER A 86 -9.64 -6.62 -4.67
C SER A 86 -8.85 -7.81 -5.21
N THR A 87 -9.09 -8.20 -6.46
CA THR A 87 -8.33 -9.27 -7.14
C THR A 87 -6.84 -8.94 -7.23
N ASP A 88 -6.47 -7.69 -7.53
CA ASP A 88 -5.07 -7.27 -7.54
C ASP A 88 -4.44 -7.40 -6.15
N VAL A 89 -5.15 -6.94 -5.11
CA VAL A 89 -4.70 -7.03 -3.71
C VAL A 89 -4.48 -8.49 -3.30
N GLU A 90 -5.44 -9.35 -3.60
CA GLU A 90 -5.37 -10.78 -3.29
C GLU A 90 -4.25 -11.48 -4.06
N THR A 91 -3.98 -11.06 -5.30
CA THR A 91 -2.87 -11.60 -6.09
C THR A 91 -1.53 -11.28 -5.43
N TYR A 92 -1.29 -10.03 -5.00
CA TYR A 92 -0.09 -9.70 -4.22
C TYR A 92 -0.01 -10.48 -2.90
N ALA A 93 -1.14 -10.65 -2.21
CA ALA A 93 -1.20 -11.40 -0.96
C ALA A 93 -0.89 -12.90 -1.14
N ALA A 94 -1.17 -13.44 -2.34
CA ALA A 94 -0.97 -14.84 -2.68
C ALA A 94 0.44 -15.17 -3.21
N TRP A 95 1.27 -14.17 -3.52
CA TRP A 95 2.65 -14.39 -3.98
C TRP A 95 3.47 -15.37 -3.11
N PRO A 96 3.43 -15.30 -1.76
CA PRO A 96 4.20 -16.21 -0.91
C PRO A 96 3.81 -17.68 -1.07
N SER A 97 2.58 -17.95 -1.50
CA SER A 97 2.08 -19.31 -1.78
C SER A 97 2.62 -19.86 -3.10
N GLN A 98 3.05 -18.99 -4.02
CA GLN A 98 3.68 -19.37 -5.28
C GLN A 98 5.20 -19.50 -5.13
N ASP A 99 5.82 -18.55 -4.41
CA ASP A 99 7.24 -18.54 -4.06
C ASP A 99 7.40 -17.88 -2.67
N PRO A 100 7.89 -18.59 -1.64
CA PRO A 100 8.02 -18.04 -0.29
C PRO A 100 8.94 -16.81 -0.17
N THR A 101 9.79 -16.55 -1.16
CA THR A 101 10.67 -15.38 -1.22
C THR A 101 9.98 -14.16 -1.83
N MET A 102 8.85 -14.37 -2.51
CA MET A 102 8.05 -13.35 -3.17
C MET A 102 6.92 -12.90 -2.25
N ALA A 103 6.97 -11.63 -1.85
CA ALA A 103 5.94 -11.04 -1.00
C ALA A 103 5.96 -9.52 -1.14
N VAL A 104 4.86 -8.87 -0.76
CA VAL A 104 4.84 -7.44 -0.41
C VAL A 104 4.49 -7.30 1.07
N ASP A 105 4.73 -6.12 1.63
CA ASP A 105 4.45 -5.76 3.01
C ASP A 105 3.16 -4.94 3.16
N GLY A 106 2.50 -4.59 2.04
CA GLY A 106 1.24 -3.87 2.00
C GLY A 106 0.90 -3.40 0.59
N ILE A 107 -0.08 -2.50 0.48
CA ILE A 107 -0.61 -1.99 -0.79
C ILE A 107 -0.55 -0.46 -0.83
N PHE A 108 -0.04 0.08 -1.93
CA PHE A 108 -0.15 1.48 -2.30
C PHE A 108 -1.36 1.64 -3.24
N VAL A 109 -2.30 2.52 -2.89
CA VAL A 109 -3.54 2.76 -3.62
C VAL A 109 -3.46 4.11 -4.32
N ASP A 110 -3.28 4.11 -5.64
CA ASP A 110 -3.21 5.33 -6.42
C ASP A 110 -4.58 5.82 -6.89
N GLU A 111 -4.64 7.10 -7.26
CA GLU A 111 -5.82 7.77 -7.83
C GLU A 111 -7.04 7.75 -6.90
N ALA A 112 -6.83 7.83 -5.58
CA ALA A 112 -7.91 7.96 -4.63
C ALA A 112 -8.57 9.36 -4.73
N PRO A 113 -9.89 9.47 -4.58
CA PRO A 113 -10.57 10.76 -4.64
C PRO A 113 -10.20 11.66 -3.45
N ILE A 114 -10.13 12.96 -3.71
CA ILE A 114 -9.82 13.99 -2.69
C ILE A 114 -10.97 14.17 -1.70
N ARG A 115 -12.21 13.98 -2.15
CA ARG A 115 -13.41 14.24 -1.34
C ARG A 115 -13.94 12.92 -0.80
N ALA A 116 -14.18 12.88 0.51
CA ALA A 116 -14.93 11.80 1.13
C ALA A 116 -16.44 12.04 0.95
N ASP A 117 -17.09 11.16 0.20
CA ASP A 117 -18.54 10.98 0.18
C ASP A 117 -18.91 9.57 0.66
N ALA A 118 -20.21 9.25 0.69
CA ALA A 118 -20.66 7.94 1.14
C ALA A 118 -20.07 6.80 0.30
N HIS A 119 -19.96 6.98 -1.02
CA HIS A 119 -19.37 5.99 -1.92
C HIS A 119 -17.89 5.77 -1.61
N THR A 120 -17.15 6.85 -1.36
CA THR A 120 -15.73 6.82 -0.99
C THR A 120 -15.49 6.06 0.30
N VAL A 121 -16.30 6.34 1.33
CA VAL A 121 -16.19 5.66 2.63
C VAL A 121 -16.46 4.17 2.48
N THR A 122 -17.48 3.78 1.71
CA THR A 122 -17.80 2.36 1.48
C THR A 122 -16.74 1.64 0.66
N TYR A 123 -16.32 2.22 -0.48
CA TYR A 123 -15.36 1.62 -1.38
C TYR A 123 -13.99 1.47 -0.71
N LEU A 124 -13.41 2.59 -0.25
CA LEU A 124 -12.07 2.58 0.34
C LEU A 124 -12.07 1.85 1.69
N GLY A 125 -13.14 1.95 2.47
CA GLY A 125 -13.29 1.18 3.71
C GLY A 125 -13.28 -0.34 3.46
N SER A 126 -13.95 -0.80 2.40
CA SER A 126 -13.94 -2.23 2.02
C SER A 126 -12.54 -2.68 1.59
N LEU A 127 -11.85 -1.87 0.79
CA LEU A 127 -10.48 -2.13 0.36
C LEU A 127 -9.50 -2.15 1.54
N THR A 128 -9.58 -1.16 2.44
CA THR A 128 -8.77 -1.12 3.67
C THR A 128 -8.98 -2.36 4.52
N ASN A 129 -10.23 -2.78 4.71
CA ASN A 129 -10.54 -4.01 5.45
C ASN A 129 -9.94 -5.26 4.79
N LEU A 130 -9.94 -5.34 3.47
CA LEU A 130 -9.28 -6.43 2.74
C LEU A 130 -7.77 -6.41 2.98
N VAL A 131 -7.11 -5.26 2.80
CA VAL A 131 -5.67 -5.12 3.05
C VAL A 131 -5.30 -5.51 4.48
N HIS A 132 -6.09 -5.10 5.47
CA HIS A 132 -5.87 -5.47 6.88
C HIS A 132 -5.99 -6.98 7.13
N ARG A 133 -6.88 -7.69 6.42
CA ARG A 133 -6.98 -9.15 6.51
C ARG A 133 -5.77 -9.85 5.89
N CYS A 134 -5.25 -9.31 4.79
CA CYS A 134 -4.10 -9.88 4.09
C CYS A 134 -2.77 -9.62 4.82
N TRP A 135 -2.61 -8.46 5.47
CA TRP A 135 -1.37 -8.08 6.18
C TRP A 135 -1.62 -7.57 7.61
N PRO A 136 -2.07 -8.43 8.55
CA PRO A 136 -2.49 -8.00 9.90
C PRO A 136 -1.39 -7.38 10.76
N LYS A 137 -0.12 -7.50 10.37
CA LYS A 137 1.05 -6.96 11.11
C LYS A 137 1.69 -5.74 10.45
N ARG A 138 1.28 -5.37 9.23
CA ARG A 138 1.92 -4.34 8.39
C ARG A 138 0.86 -3.66 7.51
N CYS A 139 0.03 -2.81 8.13
CA CYS A 139 -0.99 -2.05 7.40
C CYS A 139 -0.46 -0.66 7.04
N ALA A 140 0.25 -0.53 5.92
CA ALA A 140 0.48 0.80 5.35
C ALA A 140 -0.41 0.95 4.11
N TYR A 141 -1.54 1.62 4.32
CA TYR A 141 -2.36 2.21 3.27
C TYR A 141 -1.73 3.55 2.90
N LEU A 142 -1.30 3.68 1.66
CA LEU A 142 -0.83 4.94 1.09
C LEU A 142 -1.78 5.30 -0.05
N ALA A 143 -2.55 6.37 0.12
CA ALA A 143 -3.42 6.90 -0.93
C ALA A 143 -2.91 8.25 -1.43
N SER A 144 -2.50 8.31 -2.70
CA SER A 144 -2.27 9.58 -3.39
C SER A 144 -3.61 10.16 -3.85
N GLY A 145 -3.92 11.36 -3.34
CA GLY A 145 -4.82 12.32 -3.98
C GLY A 145 -4.08 13.64 -4.12
N ASP A 146 -4.34 14.43 -5.17
CA ASP A 146 -3.70 15.73 -5.42
C ASP A 146 -4.13 16.80 -4.39
N SER A 147 -3.64 16.72 -3.15
CA SER A 147 -3.85 17.73 -2.11
C SER A 147 -2.59 17.86 -1.21
N PRO A 148 -2.24 19.07 -0.72
CA PRO A 148 -0.91 19.38 -0.16
C PRO A 148 -0.63 18.83 1.26
N ALA A 149 -1.39 17.84 1.73
CA ALA A 149 -1.22 17.26 3.06
C ALA A 149 -0.67 15.82 2.94
N PRO A 150 0.42 15.47 3.65
CA PRO A 150 1.06 14.17 3.52
C PRO A 150 0.13 13.05 3.95
N VAL A 151 0.12 11.99 3.14
CA VAL A 151 -0.50 10.70 3.42
C VAL A 151 0.11 10.12 4.70
N SER A 152 -0.71 9.91 5.73
CA SER A 152 -0.25 9.35 6.99
C SER A 152 0.11 7.87 6.81
N VAL A 153 1.40 7.55 6.97
CA VAL A 153 1.88 6.18 7.20
C VAL A 153 1.53 5.84 8.65
N SER A 154 0.53 4.97 8.88
CA SER A 154 0.41 4.33 10.19
C SER A 154 1.44 3.21 10.28
N GLN A 155 2.62 3.51 10.83
CA GLN A 155 3.45 2.48 11.42
C GLN A 155 2.91 2.23 12.83
N THR A 156 2.63 0.96 13.13
CA THR A 156 2.21 0.36 14.42
C THR A 156 0.71 0.33 14.72
N ASP A 157 0.12 -0.87 14.62
CA ASP A 157 -0.83 -1.37 15.62
C ASP A 157 -0.13 -2.56 16.31
N THR A 158 0.53 -2.30 17.44
CA THR A 158 0.80 -3.36 18.42
C THR A 158 -0.50 -3.67 19.15
N GLU A 159 -0.77 -4.96 19.36
CA GLU A 159 -2.02 -5.64 19.74
C GLU A 159 -2.77 -5.16 21.01
N THR A 160 -2.63 -3.93 21.49
CA THR A 160 -3.28 -3.47 22.74
C THR A 160 -3.92 -2.07 22.72
N ASP A 161 -4.07 -1.41 21.58
CA ASP A 161 -4.90 -0.19 21.50
C ASP A 161 -5.71 -0.19 20.20
N LEU A 162 -7.01 -0.49 20.29
CA LEU A 162 -7.95 -0.28 19.18
C LEU A 162 -8.24 1.22 19.07
N PRO A 163 -7.83 1.94 18.01
CA PRO A 163 -8.21 3.32 17.84
C PRO A 163 -9.69 3.38 17.43
N THR A 164 -10.50 4.01 18.28
CA THR A 164 -11.83 4.45 17.89
C THR A 164 -11.67 5.57 16.86
N VAL A 165 -11.92 5.28 15.58
CA VAL A 165 -11.96 6.32 14.54
C VAL A 165 -13.19 7.20 14.76
N ARG A 166 -12.99 8.37 15.39
CA ARG A 166 -13.97 9.46 15.40
C ARG A 166 -13.73 10.34 14.18
N TYR A 167 -14.56 10.20 13.16
CA TYR A 167 -14.71 11.22 12.12
C TYR A 167 -15.50 12.41 12.70
N PRO A 168 -15.05 13.67 12.55
CA PRO A 168 -15.94 14.81 12.72
C PRO A 168 -16.92 14.83 11.54
N ILE A 169 -18.12 14.32 11.78
CA ILE A 169 -19.29 14.49 10.92
C ILE A 169 -19.58 16.01 10.86
N PRO A 170 -19.61 16.68 9.71
CA PRO A 170 -20.21 18.00 9.63
C PRO A 170 -21.69 17.87 9.98
N ALA A 171 -22.09 18.55 11.05
CA ALA A 171 -23.44 18.57 11.58
C ALA A 171 -24.44 18.94 10.48
N ASN A 172 -25.18 17.94 9.99
CA ASN A 172 -26.63 17.93 9.83
C ASN A 172 -27.08 16.76 8.96
N ALA A 173 -27.14 15.58 9.57
CA ALA A 173 -28.13 14.56 9.25
C ALA A 173 -28.18 13.56 10.41
N HIS A 174 -28.98 13.86 11.43
CA HIS A 174 -29.44 12.82 12.36
C HIS A 174 -30.91 12.54 12.08
N VAL A 175 -31.18 11.29 11.70
CA VAL A 175 -32.52 10.73 11.75
C VAL A 175 -32.73 10.13 13.15
N SER A 176 -33.85 10.56 13.74
CA SER A 176 -34.51 10.10 14.98
C SER A 176 -34.04 10.66 16.33
N VAL A 177 -35.03 11.18 17.04
CA VAL A 177 -35.07 12.15 18.15
C VAL A 177 -35.94 11.56 19.27
N ARG A 178 -35.62 11.78 20.55
CA ARG A 178 -36.59 11.75 21.67
C ARG A 178 -36.27 12.84 22.71
N TYR A 179 -37.35 13.43 23.22
CA TYR A 179 -37.49 14.70 23.96
C TYR A 179 -36.51 14.94 25.12
#